data_AF-A0A951DKV5-F1
#
_entry.id   AF-A0A951DKV5-F1
#
_cell.length_a   1.000
_cell.length_b   1.000
_cell.length_c   1.000
_cell.angle_alpha   90.00
_cell.angle_beta   90.00
_cell.angle_gamma   90.00
#
_symmetry.space_group_name_H-M   'P 1'
#
loop_
_entity.id
_entity.type
_entity.pdbx_description
1 polymer ?
#
loop_
_entity_poly.entity_id
_entity_poly.type
_entity_poly.pdbx_seq_one_letter_code
_entity_poly.pdbx_strand_id
1 'polypeptide(L)'
;MTPTQVRVRAQAHGGKFIGPAVAKPPVLTVSNGSNTILSGVTIPNHASGTVNPTKEPNASPYSIVVEPWPAPPPPQYYPTPGTYWLTPPDAGQADVVVSLDLLFPLPLEFRVTAFAPQPVQGSVNVLIVPRQSYTGPLGIVVPVSGLYVPDVSASYDPASKSVVVKATVQMLCGCPITQQPAPSAPTTEPYWPSNEFNVDASFYDARQQLVATSRLACVGLNSFEGRATLPKGTYDVWLSAVQPSTMNTGGGNVSNVVVP
;
A
#
# COMPACT_ATOMS: atom_id res chain seq x y z
N MET A 1 15.56 13.55 33.62
CA MET A 1 14.86 12.25 33.73
C MET A 1 15.12 11.47 32.45
N THR A 2 15.23 10.14 32.48
CA THR A 2 15.48 9.35 31.26
C THR A 2 14.21 9.33 30.39
N PRO A 3 14.26 9.78 29.13
CA PRO A 3 13.10 9.78 28.26
C PRO A 3 12.72 8.36 27.82
N THR A 4 11.46 8.16 27.42
CA THR A 4 11.00 6.90 26.84
C THR A 4 11.53 6.79 25.41
N GLN A 5 12.18 5.70 25.04
CA GLN A 5 12.70 5.49 23.69
C GLN A 5 11.79 4.53 22.93
N VAL A 6 11.40 4.88 21.71
CA VAL A 6 10.55 4.03 20.87
C VAL A 6 11.16 3.90 19.48
N ARG A 7 11.46 2.67 19.06
CA ARG A 7 11.81 2.38 17.66
C ARG A 7 10.51 2.20 16.89
N VAL A 8 10.36 2.89 15.76
CA VAL A 8 9.19 2.82 14.88
C VAL A 8 9.63 2.44 13.48
N ARG A 9 8.91 1.49 12.85
CA ARG A 9 9.12 1.03 11.48
C ARG A 9 7.86 1.23 10.66
N ALA A 10 8.03 1.50 9.38
CA ALA A 10 6.91 1.65 8.45
C ALA A 10 6.95 0.55 7.40
N GLN A 11 5.89 -0.26 7.33
CA GLN A 11 5.85 -1.39 6.41
C GLN A 11 4.61 -1.35 5.53
N ALA A 12 4.78 -1.60 4.23
CA ALA A 12 3.67 -1.78 3.31
C ALA A 12 2.97 -3.13 3.54
N HIS A 13 1.63 -3.15 3.58
CA HIS A 13 0.84 -4.37 3.54
C HIS A 13 1.17 -5.20 2.30
N GLY A 14 1.21 -6.53 2.45
CA GLY A 14 1.49 -7.46 1.35
C GLY A 14 2.84 -7.23 0.64
N GLY A 15 3.74 -6.45 1.25
CA GLY A 15 4.97 -6.02 0.62
C GLY A 15 6.12 -5.85 1.59
N LYS A 16 7.23 -5.38 1.03
CA LYS A 16 8.45 -5.03 1.75
C LYS A 16 8.26 -3.71 2.55
N PHE A 17 9.29 -3.23 3.26
CA PHE A 17 9.25 -1.87 3.81
C PHE A 17 9.10 -0.84 2.68
N ILE A 18 8.65 0.36 3.03
CA ILE A 18 8.43 1.43 2.06
C ILE A 18 9.73 1.67 1.27
N GLY A 19 9.67 1.40 -0.04
CA GLY A 19 10.84 1.28 -0.89
C GLY A 19 11.40 2.63 -1.37
N PRO A 20 12.57 2.62 -2.02
CA PRO A 20 13.19 3.82 -2.59
C PRO A 20 12.38 4.43 -3.76
N ALA A 21 11.43 3.67 -4.32
CA ALA A 21 10.53 4.14 -5.36
C ALA A 21 9.53 5.20 -4.85
N VAL A 22 9.42 5.38 -3.53
CA VAL A 22 8.59 6.43 -2.93
C VAL A 22 9.34 7.77 -2.99
N ALA A 23 8.70 8.78 -3.59
CA ALA A 23 9.33 10.04 -3.97
C ALA A 23 9.94 10.82 -2.80
N LYS A 24 9.44 10.60 -1.58
CA LYS A 24 9.97 11.19 -0.35
C LYS A 24 10.00 10.15 0.77
N PRO A 25 10.97 10.25 1.69
CA PRO A 25 10.96 9.48 2.92
C PRO A 25 9.61 9.60 3.67
N PRO A 26 9.06 8.50 4.21
CA PRO A 26 7.88 8.54 5.05
C PRO A 26 8.08 9.43 6.27
N VAL A 27 6.99 10.01 6.77
CA VAL A 27 7.00 10.79 8.00
C VAL A 27 6.16 10.13 9.08
N LEU A 28 6.70 10.15 10.30
CA LEU A 28 6.05 9.71 11.52
C LEU A 28 5.41 10.91 12.24
N THR A 29 4.17 10.73 12.66
CA THR A 29 3.46 11.57 13.62
C THR A 29 3.03 10.72 14.80
N VAL A 30 3.22 11.22 16.02
CA VAL A 30 2.77 10.57 17.25
C VAL A 30 1.78 11.49 17.94
N SER A 31 0.59 10.99 18.25
CA SER A 31 -0.45 11.75 18.94
C SER A 31 -1.09 10.92 20.06
N ASN A 32 -1.82 11.57 20.96
CA ASN A 32 -2.68 10.90 21.96
C ASN A 32 -4.18 11.13 21.67
N GLY A 33 -4.54 11.28 20.40
CA GLY A 33 -5.90 11.58 19.93
C GLY A 33 -6.28 13.06 19.99
N SER A 34 -5.94 13.77 21.06
CA SER A 34 -6.26 15.20 21.21
C SER A 34 -5.07 16.12 20.92
N ASN A 35 -3.84 15.64 21.10
CA ASN A 35 -2.63 16.42 20.93
C ASN A 35 -1.58 15.68 20.11
N THR A 36 -0.90 16.41 19.24
CA THR A 36 0.31 15.94 18.56
C THR A 36 1.51 16.08 19.49
N ILE A 37 2.14 14.95 19.81
CA ILE A 37 3.33 14.88 20.67
C ILE A 37 4.60 15.07 19.82
N LEU A 38 4.60 14.48 18.62
CA LEU A 38 5.71 14.50 17.69
C LEU A 38 5.16 14.54 16.26
N SER A 39 5.77 15.32 15.38
CA SER A 39 5.33 15.44 13.99
C SER A 39 6.51 15.63 13.05
N GLY A 40 6.36 15.15 11.82
CA GLY A 40 7.33 15.37 10.75
C GLY A 40 8.65 14.63 10.93
N VAL A 41 8.69 13.56 11.74
CA VAL A 41 9.92 12.78 11.91
C VAL A 41 10.11 11.87 10.71
N THR A 42 11.16 12.14 9.94
CA THR A 42 11.50 11.34 8.76
C THR A 42 11.94 9.93 9.15
N ILE A 43 11.34 8.93 8.49
CA ILE A 43 11.80 7.54 8.49
C ILE A 43 12.66 7.34 7.24
N PRO A 44 13.96 7.00 7.37
CA PRO A 44 14.82 6.74 6.22
C PRO A 44 14.26 5.60 5.34
N ASN A 45 14.03 5.86 4.04
CA ASN A 45 13.43 4.89 3.10
C ASN A 45 14.46 4.16 2.22
N HIS A 46 15.65 3.92 2.78
CA HIS A 46 16.80 3.41 2.01
C HIS A 46 16.77 1.91 1.73
N ALA A 47 15.93 1.13 2.41
CA ALA A 47 15.87 -0.33 2.20
C ALA A 47 14.49 -0.91 2.47
N SER A 48 14.14 -1.89 1.64
CA SER A 48 12.87 -2.60 1.71
C SER A 48 12.95 -3.85 2.63
N GLY A 49 14.15 -4.22 3.10
CA GLY A 49 14.40 -5.42 3.92
C GLY A 49 14.59 -6.69 3.07
N THR A 50 14.88 -7.81 3.74
CA THR A 50 15.15 -9.09 3.06
C THR A 50 13.98 -10.06 3.22
N VAL A 51 13.42 -10.50 2.08
CA VAL A 51 12.32 -11.46 2.03
C VAL A 51 12.86 -12.87 2.28
N ASN A 52 12.23 -13.62 3.19
CA ASN A 52 12.68 -14.94 3.61
C ASN A 52 11.49 -15.96 3.63
N PRO A 53 11.59 -17.11 2.95
CA PRO A 53 10.54 -18.13 2.91
C PRO A 53 10.48 -19.07 4.14
N THR A 54 11.46 -19.07 5.04
CA THR A 54 11.63 -20.13 6.06
C THR A 54 11.63 -19.65 7.52
N LYS A 55 11.17 -18.43 7.84
CA LYS A 55 11.39 -17.84 9.18
C LYS A 55 10.12 -17.28 9.86
N GLU A 56 9.84 -17.73 11.09
CA GLU A 56 9.01 -17.03 12.10
C GLU A 56 9.88 -16.54 13.29
N PRO A 57 9.49 -15.48 14.03
CA PRO A 57 8.82 -14.26 13.58
C PRO A 57 9.84 -13.15 13.32
N ASN A 58 9.58 -12.33 12.30
CA ASN A 58 10.38 -11.15 11.97
C ASN A 58 9.53 -9.87 12.09
N ALA A 59 10.05 -8.75 11.61
CA ALA A 59 9.53 -7.42 11.92
C ALA A 59 8.08 -7.20 11.52
N SER A 60 7.54 -8.00 10.60
CA SER A 60 6.17 -7.84 10.18
C SER A 60 5.20 -8.68 10.98
N PRO A 61 4.10 -8.09 11.50
CA PRO A 61 2.94 -8.87 11.89
C PRO A 61 2.20 -9.48 10.68
N TYR A 62 2.58 -9.14 9.44
CA TYR A 62 1.93 -9.58 8.21
C TYR A 62 2.91 -10.34 7.31
N SER A 63 2.52 -11.53 6.88
CA SER A 63 3.25 -12.24 5.83
C SER A 63 3.01 -11.59 4.46
N ILE A 64 4.02 -11.67 3.59
CA ILE A 64 3.85 -11.49 2.15
C ILE A 64 3.36 -12.84 1.60
N VAL A 65 2.25 -12.86 0.88
CA VAL A 65 1.66 -14.08 0.33
C VAL A 65 1.63 -13.97 -1.18
N VAL A 66 2.22 -14.97 -1.84
CA VAL A 66 2.17 -15.15 -3.29
C VAL A 66 1.29 -16.37 -3.55
N GLU A 67 0.21 -16.18 -4.30
CA GLU A 67 -0.81 -17.21 -4.50
C GLU A 67 -0.31 -18.32 -5.44
N PRO A 68 -0.81 -19.56 -5.30
CA PRO A 68 -0.50 -20.63 -6.24
C PRO A 68 -0.92 -20.30 -7.68
N TRP A 69 -0.07 -20.67 -8.63
CA TRP A 69 -0.37 -20.53 -10.06
C TRP A 69 -1.28 -21.66 -10.56
N PRO A 70 -2.24 -21.38 -11.46
CA PRO A 70 -3.13 -22.41 -12.02
C PRO A 70 -2.44 -23.42 -12.93
N ALA A 71 -1.20 -23.16 -13.42
CA ALA A 71 -0.44 -24.10 -14.23
C ALA A 71 1.09 -23.98 -14.02
N PRO A 72 1.82 -25.09 -13.77
CA PRO A 72 3.29 -25.13 -13.84
C PRO A 72 3.79 -25.13 -15.29
N PRO A 73 5.02 -24.63 -15.57
CA PRO A 73 6.01 -24.09 -14.62
C PRO A 73 5.69 -22.66 -14.17
N PRO A 74 6.23 -22.21 -13.01
CA PRO A 74 6.05 -20.82 -12.57
C PRO A 74 6.56 -19.87 -13.66
N PRO A 75 5.80 -18.82 -14.00
CA PRO A 75 6.22 -17.92 -15.05
C PRO A 75 7.55 -17.25 -14.68
N GLN A 76 8.41 -17.11 -15.67
CA GLN A 76 9.70 -16.45 -15.53
C GLN A 76 9.48 -15.03 -15.00
N TYR A 77 10.29 -14.61 -14.02
CA TYR A 77 10.29 -13.27 -13.39
C TYR A 77 9.24 -13.00 -12.30
N TYR A 78 8.51 -14.01 -11.85
CA TYR A 78 7.60 -13.91 -10.71
C TYR A 78 8.19 -14.60 -9.47
N PRO A 79 7.83 -14.15 -8.25
CA PRO A 79 8.13 -14.89 -7.03
C PRO A 79 7.55 -16.31 -7.10
N THR A 80 8.20 -17.26 -6.42
CA THR A 80 7.61 -18.59 -6.20
C THR A 80 6.35 -18.43 -5.33
N PRO A 81 5.29 -19.22 -5.53
CA PRO A 81 4.16 -19.22 -4.60
C PRO A 81 4.58 -19.61 -3.19
N GLY A 82 3.96 -18.98 -2.19
CA GLY A 82 4.20 -19.30 -0.80
C GLY A 82 4.07 -18.10 0.13
N THR A 83 4.32 -18.38 1.41
CA THR A 83 4.33 -17.39 2.48
C THR A 83 5.77 -16.94 2.73
N TYR A 84 5.94 -15.63 2.75
CA TYR A 84 7.22 -14.99 2.94
C TYR A 84 7.16 -13.99 4.07
N TRP A 85 8.32 -13.80 4.68
CA TRP A 85 8.46 -12.95 5.84
C TRP A 85 9.56 -11.91 5.62
N LEU A 86 9.42 -10.75 6.24
CA LEU A 86 10.37 -9.65 6.05
C LEU A 86 11.38 -9.52 7.20
N THR A 87 12.63 -9.82 6.91
CA THR A 87 13.73 -9.53 7.83
C THR A 87 14.04 -8.03 7.76
N PRO A 88 14.01 -7.32 8.91
CA PRO A 88 14.35 -5.90 8.95
C PRO A 88 15.77 -5.69 8.41
N PRO A 89 16.00 -4.60 7.65
CA PRO A 89 17.35 -4.20 7.31
C PRO A 89 18.13 -3.77 8.55
N ASP A 90 19.40 -3.42 8.37
CA ASP A 90 20.25 -2.90 9.44
C ASP A 90 19.62 -1.69 10.14
N ALA A 91 20.01 -1.44 11.39
CA ALA A 91 19.50 -0.30 12.15
C ALA A 91 19.77 1.04 11.42
N GLY A 92 18.78 1.94 11.43
CA GLY A 92 18.81 3.19 10.68
C GLY A 92 18.24 3.08 9.26
N GLN A 93 17.79 1.90 8.85
CA GLN A 93 17.11 1.68 7.57
C GLN A 93 15.65 1.29 7.81
N ALA A 94 14.72 2.01 7.19
CA ALA A 94 13.27 1.82 7.34
C ALA A 94 12.77 1.87 8.81
N ASP A 95 13.55 2.49 9.70
CA ASP A 95 13.21 2.71 11.10
C ASP A 95 13.69 4.06 11.62
N VAL A 96 13.09 4.50 12.72
CA VAL A 96 13.52 5.67 13.47
C VAL A 96 13.36 5.40 14.96
N VAL A 97 14.30 5.88 15.78
CA VAL A 97 14.17 5.86 17.23
C VAL A 97 13.80 7.26 17.69
N VAL A 98 12.67 7.38 18.38
CA VAL A 98 12.16 8.66 18.91
C VAL A 98 12.20 8.66 20.43
N SER A 99 12.41 9.85 20.98
CA SER A 99 12.45 10.13 22.41
C SER A 99 11.15 10.81 22.84
N LEU A 100 10.41 10.21 23.77
CA LEU A 100 9.12 10.71 24.25
C LEU A 100 9.19 11.03 25.75
N ASP A 101 8.97 12.30 26.08
CA ASP A 101 8.93 12.80 27.46
C ASP A 101 7.53 12.64 28.05
N LEU A 102 7.21 11.40 28.44
CA LEU A 102 5.92 11.04 29.04
C LEU A 102 6.00 11.08 30.56
N LEU A 103 4.96 11.59 31.22
CA LEU A 103 4.87 11.64 32.69
C LEU A 103 4.08 10.46 33.28
N PHE A 104 3.15 9.89 32.52
CA PHE A 104 2.30 8.77 32.91
C PHE A 104 1.99 7.89 31.69
N PRO A 105 1.54 6.63 31.88
CA PRO A 105 1.14 5.76 30.77
C PRO A 105 0.10 6.41 29.87
N LEU A 106 0.34 6.39 28.56
CA LEU A 106 -0.53 7.05 27.58
C LEU A 106 -0.78 6.14 26.36
N PRO A 107 -2.03 6.00 25.90
CA PRO A 107 -2.30 5.43 24.59
C PRO A 107 -1.85 6.42 23.52
N LEU A 108 -0.91 6.00 22.67
CA LEU A 108 -0.38 6.81 21.58
C LEU A 108 -0.73 6.20 20.23
N GLU A 109 -1.19 7.05 19.30
CA GLU A 109 -1.29 6.73 17.89
C GLU A 109 0.06 7.02 17.23
N PHE A 110 0.67 6.00 16.62
CA PHE A 110 1.81 6.12 15.73
C PHE A 110 1.30 6.08 14.30
N ARG A 111 1.32 7.23 13.63
CA ARG A 111 0.86 7.39 12.24
C ARG A 111 2.04 7.59 11.32
N VAL A 112 2.12 6.77 10.28
CA VAL A 112 3.08 6.95 9.19
C VAL A 112 2.36 7.44 7.96
N THR A 113 2.92 8.45 7.31
CA THR A 113 2.52 8.89 5.97
C THR A 113 3.65 8.60 4.99
N ALA A 114 3.37 7.76 4.00
CA ALA A 114 4.24 7.47 2.86
C ALA A 114 3.86 8.37 1.69
N PHE A 115 4.84 8.94 0.99
CA PHE A 115 4.60 9.87 -0.12
C PHE A 115 4.81 9.18 -1.47
N ALA A 116 3.84 8.37 -1.87
CA ALA A 116 3.61 8.12 -3.29
C ALA A 116 3.06 9.43 -3.93
N PRO A 117 2.85 9.54 -5.25
CA PRO A 117 2.27 10.75 -5.85
C PRO A 117 1.03 11.29 -5.12
N GLN A 118 0.29 10.41 -4.43
CA GLN A 118 -0.66 10.75 -3.39
C GLN A 118 -0.21 10.16 -2.03
N PRO A 119 -0.41 10.87 -0.89
CA PRO A 119 -0.05 10.36 0.42
C PRO A 119 -0.84 9.11 0.80
N VAL A 120 -0.14 8.08 1.28
CA VAL A 120 -0.73 6.86 1.82
C VAL A 120 -0.44 6.80 3.31
N GLN A 121 -1.46 6.59 4.14
CA GLN A 121 -1.33 6.60 5.59
C GLN A 121 -1.59 5.23 6.20
N GLY A 122 -0.99 5.02 7.36
CA GLY A 122 -1.27 3.90 8.25
C GLY A 122 -1.03 4.30 9.69
N SER A 123 -1.74 3.69 10.63
CA SER A 123 -1.53 3.97 12.05
C SER A 123 -1.74 2.73 12.94
N VAL A 124 -1.12 2.77 14.11
CA VAL A 124 -1.32 1.79 15.19
C VAL A 124 -1.42 2.51 16.52
N ASN A 125 -2.28 2.00 17.42
CA ASN A 125 -2.43 2.52 18.77
C ASN A 125 -1.72 1.59 19.77
N VAL A 126 -0.84 2.15 20.59
CA VAL A 126 -0.06 1.38 21.57
C VAL A 126 -0.03 2.13 22.90
N LEU A 127 -0.23 1.41 24.01
CA LEU A 127 -0.02 1.95 25.36
C LEU A 127 1.48 2.06 25.64
N ILE A 128 1.98 3.28 25.83
CA ILE A 128 3.38 3.54 26.14
C ILE A 128 3.54 3.89 27.62
N VAL A 129 4.40 3.14 28.30
CA VAL A 129 4.75 3.36 29.71
C VAL A 129 6.00 4.26 29.77
N PRO A 130 5.98 5.36 30.55
CA PRO A 130 7.11 6.25 30.69
C PRO A 130 8.40 5.55 31.11
N ARG A 131 9.53 6.09 30.65
CA ARG A 131 10.90 5.70 31.05
C ARG A 131 11.27 4.25 30.68
N GLN A 132 10.47 3.62 29.82
CA GLN A 132 10.79 2.33 29.23
C GLN A 132 11.51 2.49 27.89
N SER A 133 12.13 1.40 27.43
CA SER A 133 12.78 1.34 26.12
C SER A 133 12.09 0.31 25.22
N TYR A 134 11.45 0.80 24.17
CA TYR A 134 10.78 0.01 23.13
C TYR A 134 11.64 -0.03 21.86
N THR A 135 12.95 -0.26 22.03
CA THR A 135 13.95 -0.21 20.93
C THR A 135 14.46 -1.58 20.50
N GLY A 136 13.77 -2.65 20.93
CA GLY A 136 14.03 -4.02 20.49
C GLY A 136 14.06 -4.15 18.96
N PRO A 137 14.59 -5.26 18.41
CA PRO A 137 14.91 -5.37 16.98
C PRO A 137 13.78 -4.97 16.02
N LEU A 138 12.52 -5.27 16.39
CA LEU A 138 11.35 -4.95 15.59
C LEU A 138 10.81 -3.53 15.86
N GLY A 139 10.90 -3.04 17.09
CA GLY A 139 10.20 -1.82 17.51
C GLY A 139 8.68 -1.94 17.35
N ILE A 140 8.01 -0.80 17.24
CA ILE A 140 6.61 -0.70 16.83
C ILE A 140 6.57 -0.66 15.31
N VAL A 141 5.86 -1.60 14.69
CA VAL A 141 5.67 -1.62 13.24
C VAL A 141 4.32 -1.02 12.91
N VAL A 142 4.34 0.05 12.10
CA VAL A 142 3.16 0.74 11.59
C VAL A 142 2.87 0.20 10.19
N PRO A 143 1.78 -0.57 10.02
CA PRO A 143 1.37 -0.98 8.69
C PRO A 143 0.82 0.20 7.90
N VAL A 144 1.23 0.31 6.65
CA VAL A 144 0.74 1.28 5.66
C VAL A 144 0.13 0.49 4.51
N SER A 145 -0.94 1.00 3.90
CA SER A 145 -1.49 0.40 2.67
C SER A 145 -0.37 0.20 1.65
N GLY A 146 -0.22 -1.02 1.15
CA GLY A 146 0.85 -1.40 0.25
C GLY A 146 0.50 -1.26 -1.22
N LEU A 147 -0.73 -0.86 -1.57
CA LEU A 147 -1.12 -0.45 -2.92
C LEU A 147 -1.45 1.03 -2.91
N TYR A 148 -1.19 1.68 -4.04
CA TYR A 148 -1.65 3.04 -4.31
C TYR A 148 -1.97 3.20 -5.79
N VAL A 149 -2.80 4.21 -6.09
CA VAL A 149 -3.34 4.47 -7.42
C VAL A 149 -2.87 5.87 -7.84
N PRO A 150 -1.68 6.00 -8.44
CA PRO A 150 -1.15 7.34 -8.77
C PRO A 150 -1.94 8.06 -9.84
N ASP A 151 -2.63 7.32 -10.71
CA ASP A 151 -3.39 7.86 -11.82
C ASP A 151 -4.66 7.07 -12.04
N VAL A 152 -5.76 7.79 -12.23
CA VAL A 152 -7.07 7.23 -12.58
C VAL A 152 -7.76 8.22 -13.52
N SER A 153 -8.32 7.70 -14.60
CA SER A 153 -9.09 8.47 -15.56
C SER A 153 -10.34 7.70 -15.98
N ALA A 154 -11.41 8.43 -16.25
CA ALA A 154 -12.66 7.88 -16.72
C ALA A 154 -13.29 8.84 -17.73
N SER A 155 -13.64 8.33 -18.91
CA SER A 155 -14.25 9.15 -19.97
C SER A 155 -15.24 8.33 -20.79
N TYR A 156 -16.30 9.01 -21.27
CA TYR A 156 -17.27 8.39 -22.18
C TYR A 156 -16.65 8.25 -23.58
N ASP A 157 -16.71 7.04 -24.12
CA ASP A 157 -16.38 6.71 -25.50
C ASP A 157 -17.66 6.61 -26.34
N PRO A 158 -17.94 7.57 -27.24
CA PRO A 158 -19.13 7.56 -28.08
C PRO A 158 -19.22 6.36 -29.03
N ALA A 159 -18.09 5.79 -29.44
CA ALA A 159 -18.07 4.67 -30.38
C ALA A 159 -18.57 3.39 -29.72
N SER A 160 -18.14 3.13 -28.48
CA SER A 160 -18.58 1.98 -27.69
C SER A 160 -19.81 2.24 -26.82
N LYS A 161 -20.27 3.50 -26.72
CA LYS A 161 -21.35 3.94 -25.82
C LYS A 161 -21.12 3.48 -24.38
N SER A 162 -19.88 3.60 -23.91
CA SER A 162 -19.46 3.16 -22.59
C SER A 162 -18.49 4.16 -21.97
N VAL A 163 -18.42 4.20 -20.65
CA VAL A 163 -17.34 4.87 -19.93
C VAL A 163 -16.17 3.93 -19.85
N VAL A 164 -15.03 4.35 -20.40
CA VAL A 164 -13.75 3.65 -20.28
C VAL A 164 -13.04 4.17 -19.04
N VAL A 165 -12.64 3.27 -18.15
CA VAL A 165 -11.86 3.60 -16.95
C VAL A 165 -10.46 3.03 -17.12
N LYS A 166 -9.46 3.88 -16.91
CA LYS A 166 -8.05 3.50 -16.90
C LYS A 166 -7.44 3.87 -15.57
N ALA A 167 -6.62 2.99 -15.03
CA ALA A 167 -5.92 3.24 -13.79
C ALA A 167 -4.50 2.69 -13.85
N THR A 168 -3.60 3.40 -13.16
CA THR A 168 -2.31 2.85 -12.78
C THR A 168 -2.42 2.38 -11.33
N VAL A 169 -2.05 1.13 -11.04
CA VAL A 169 -2.01 0.56 -9.70
C VAL A 169 -0.60 0.07 -9.43
N GLN A 170 -0.01 0.50 -8.31
CA GLN A 170 1.37 0.17 -7.97
C GLN A 170 1.49 -0.28 -6.52
N MET A 171 2.44 -1.17 -6.26
CA MET A 171 2.83 -1.50 -4.90
C MET A 171 3.74 -0.42 -4.32
N LEU A 172 3.54 -0.06 -3.06
CA LEU A 172 4.32 0.95 -2.35
C LEU A 172 5.79 0.53 -2.16
N CYS A 173 6.09 -0.76 -2.22
CA CYS A 173 7.46 -1.28 -2.25
C CYS A 173 8.16 -1.08 -3.62
N GLY A 174 7.44 -0.65 -4.65
CA GLY A 174 7.94 -0.45 -6.01
C GLY A 174 7.93 -1.69 -6.90
N CYS A 175 7.45 -2.84 -6.40
CA CYS A 175 7.34 -4.04 -7.22
C CYS A 175 6.24 -3.86 -8.29
N PRO A 176 6.57 -4.03 -9.58
CA PRO A 176 5.61 -3.83 -10.66
C PRO A 176 4.56 -4.95 -10.73
N ILE A 177 3.31 -4.63 -11.07
CA ILE A 177 2.23 -5.57 -11.31
C ILE A 177 2.07 -5.76 -12.82
N THR A 178 1.95 -7.00 -13.33
CA THR A 178 1.73 -7.23 -14.76
C THR A 178 0.97 -8.54 -15.06
N GLN A 179 0.55 -8.69 -16.31
CA GLN A 179 -0.08 -9.92 -16.82
C GLN A 179 0.92 -11.07 -16.93
N GLN A 180 0.40 -12.30 -16.81
CA GLN A 180 1.17 -13.51 -17.07
C GLN A 180 0.91 -13.98 -18.51
N PRO A 181 1.95 -14.34 -19.29
CA PRO A 181 3.38 -14.24 -18.98
C PRO A 181 3.89 -12.79 -18.98
N ALA A 182 4.98 -12.52 -18.25
CA ALA A 182 5.58 -11.19 -18.22
C ALA A 182 6.08 -10.75 -19.62
N PRO A 183 5.94 -9.46 -19.98
CA PRO A 183 6.31 -8.97 -21.30
C PRO A 183 7.84 -8.89 -21.52
N SER A 184 8.62 -8.77 -20.46
CA SER A 184 10.08 -8.63 -20.48
C SER A 184 10.67 -8.91 -19.10
N ALA A 185 12.00 -9.04 -18.98
CA ALA A 185 12.66 -9.14 -17.68
C ALA A 185 12.48 -7.84 -16.85
N PRO A 186 12.25 -7.93 -15.53
CA PRO A 186 12.19 -6.76 -14.67
C PRO A 186 13.60 -6.16 -14.47
N THR A 187 13.66 -4.85 -14.26
CA THR A 187 14.92 -4.13 -14.07
C THR A 187 15.37 -4.06 -12.62
N THR A 188 14.44 -4.02 -11.66
CA THR A 188 14.73 -3.76 -10.23
C THR A 188 14.16 -4.82 -9.30
N GLU A 189 12.88 -5.14 -9.44
CA GLU A 189 12.13 -6.03 -8.55
C GLU A 189 11.31 -7.03 -9.36
N PRO A 190 11.10 -8.27 -8.87
CA PRO A 190 10.21 -9.24 -9.52
C PRO A 190 8.82 -8.67 -9.78
N TYR A 191 8.15 -9.17 -10.81
CA TYR A 191 6.75 -8.82 -11.05
C TYR A 191 5.84 -9.46 -10.02
N TRP A 192 4.80 -8.72 -9.65
CA TRP A 192 3.60 -9.28 -9.06
C TRP A 192 2.59 -9.65 -10.15
N PRO A 193 1.93 -10.79 -9.99
CA PRO A 193 0.95 -11.24 -10.96
C PRO A 193 -0.34 -10.45 -10.81
N SER A 194 -0.85 -9.91 -11.90
CA SER A 194 -2.07 -9.08 -11.87
C SER A 194 -3.32 -9.83 -11.44
N ASN A 195 -3.36 -11.16 -11.56
CA ASN A 195 -4.51 -11.97 -11.14
C ASN A 195 -4.63 -12.13 -9.61
N GLU A 196 -3.63 -11.72 -8.83
CA GLU A 196 -3.74 -11.61 -7.37
C GLU A 196 -4.49 -10.36 -6.91
N PHE A 197 -4.78 -9.44 -7.84
CA PHE A 197 -5.40 -8.16 -7.53
C PHE A 197 -6.81 -8.06 -8.10
N ASN A 198 -7.73 -7.60 -7.25
CA ASN A 198 -9.05 -7.14 -7.62
C ASN A 198 -9.01 -5.63 -7.81
N VAL A 199 -9.10 -5.17 -9.06
CA VAL A 199 -9.16 -3.74 -9.38
C VAL A 199 -10.54 -3.43 -9.93
N ASP A 200 -11.35 -2.74 -9.15
CA ASP A 200 -12.75 -2.47 -9.45
C ASP A 200 -13.03 -0.96 -9.47
N ALA A 201 -13.85 -0.50 -10.42
CA ALA A 201 -14.39 0.84 -10.46
C ALA A 201 -15.87 0.82 -10.05
N SER A 202 -16.26 1.72 -9.15
CA SER A 202 -17.63 1.91 -8.67
C SER A 202 -18.12 3.29 -9.10
N PHE A 203 -19.30 3.34 -9.73
CA PHE A 203 -19.87 4.56 -10.31
C PHE A 203 -21.03 5.04 -9.44
N TYR A 204 -20.93 6.26 -8.93
CA TYR A 204 -21.94 6.90 -8.08
C TYR A 204 -22.59 8.07 -8.80
N ASP A 205 -23.91 8.18 -8.74
CA ASP A 205 -24.62 9.32 -9.31
C ASP A 205 -24.52 10.57 -8.41
N ALA A 206 -25.16 11.67 -8.83
CA ALA A 206 -25.21 12.92 -8.07
C ALA A 206 -25.87 12.78 -6.68
N ARG A 207 -26.60 11.69 -6.41
CA ARG A 207 -27.21 11.37 -5.11
C ARG A 207 -26.35 10.40 -4.29
N GLN A 208 -25.11 10.17 -4.73
CA GLN A 208 -24.16 9.22 -4.14
C GLN A 208 -24.73 7.78 -4.08
N GLN A 209 -25.60 7.42 -5.02
CA GLN A 209 -26.09 6.06 -5.16
C GLN A 209 -25.19 5.27 -6.12
N LEU A 210 -24.79 4.07 -5.72
CA LEU A 210 -24.04 3.15 -6.58
C LEU A 210 -24.92 2.74 -7.76
N VAL A 211 -24.49 3.07 -8.98
CA VAL A 211 -25.22 2.78 -10.22
C VAL A 211 -24.66 1.55 -10.92
N ALA A 212 -23.34 1.38 -10.89
CA ALA A 212 -22.67 0.25 -11.53
C ALA A 212 -21.30 -0.02 -10.90
N THR A 213 -20.77 -1.21 -11.17
CA THR A 213 -19.38 -1.55 -10.95
C THR A 213 -18.77 -2.13 -12.23
N SER A 214 -17.46 -1.97 -12.41
CA SER A 214 -16.70 -2.60 -13.49
C SER A 214 -15.40 -3.15 -12.94
N ARG A 215 -15.12 -4.42 -13.21
CA ARG A 215 -13.79 -5.01 -13.04
C ARG A 215 -12.86 -4.43 -14.10
N LEU A 216 -11.67 -4.00 -13.71
CA LEU A 216 -10.60 -3.63 -14.63
C LEU A 216 -9.65 -4.82 -14.80
N ALA A 217 -9.33 -5.12 -16.05
CA ALA A 217 -8.31 -6.08 -16.41
C ALA A 217 -6.94 -5.38 -16.46
N CYS A 218 -5.89 -6.07 -16.02
CA CYS A 218 -4.53 -5.59 -16.30
C CYS A 218 -4.31 -5.64 -17.82
N VAL A 219 -3.81 -4.55 -18.41
CA VAL A 219 -3.53 -4.42 -19.86
C VAL A 219 -2.06 -4.11 -20.15
N GLY A 220 -1.24 -4.05 -19.12
CA GLY A 220 0.19 -3.79 -19.21
C GLY A 220 0.82 -3.56 -17.85
N LEU A 221 2.05 -3.06 -17.83
CA LEU A 221 2.79 -2.80 -16.61
C LEU A 221 2.06 -1.79 -15.71
N ASN A 222 1.65 -2.22 -14.51
CA ASN A 222 0.87 -1.45 -13.54
C ASN A 222 -0.45 -0.87 -14.08
N SER A 223 -0.87 -1.24 -15.30
CA SER A 223 -1.94 -0.56 -16.02
C SER A 223 -3.17 -1.45 -16.09
N PHE A 224 -4.32 -0.87 -15.76
CA PHE A 224 -5.60 -1.54 -15.66
C PHE A 224 -6.66 -0.77 -16.48
N GLU A 225 -7.49 -1.49 -17.22
CA GLU A 225 -8.57 -0.92 -18.03
C GLU A 225 -9.88 -1.71 -17.86
N GLY A 226 -11.00 -1.00 -17.83
CA GLY A 226 -12.33 -1.56 -17.72
C GLY A 226 -13.36 -0.63 -18.36
N ARG A 227 -14.59 -1.13 -18.53
CA ARG A 227 -15.67 -0.40 -19.21
C ARG A 227 -16.99 -0.62 -18.51
N ALA A 228 -17.79 0.43 -18.41
CA ALA A 228 -19.17 0.36 -17.92
C ALA A 228 -20.12 1.08 -18.86
N THR A 229 -21.25 0.46 -19.17
CA THR A 229 -22.39 1.15 -19.80
C THR A 229 -23.24 1.76 -18.71
N LEU A 230 -23.43 3.08 -18.77
CA LEU A 230 -24.18 3.84 -17.77
C LEU A 230 -25.32 4.60 -18.45
N PRO A 231 -26.42 4.88 -17.73
CA PRO A 231 -27.40 5.85 -18.17
C PRO A 231 -26.79 7.25 -18.41
N LYS A 232 -27.53 8.11 -19.11
CA LYS A 232 -27.18 9.53 -19.22
C LYS A 232 -27.13 10.16 -17.84
N GLY A 233 -26.06 10.90 -17.55
CA GLY A 233 -25.87 11.53 -16.25
C GLY A 233 -24.43 11.96 -15.99
N THR A 234 -24.19 12.44 -14.77
CA THR A 234 -22.86 12.78 -14.26
C THR A 234 -22.54 11.87 -13.08
N TYR A 235 -21.32 11.33 -13.05
CA TYR A 235 -20.91 10.31 -12.10
C TYR A 235 -19.59 10.67 -11.39
N ASP A 236 -19.50 10.28 -10.13
CA ASP A 236 -18.23 10.09 -9.43
C ASP A 236 -17.78 8.64 -9.58
N VAL A 237 -16.52 8.43 -9.94
CA VAL A 237 -15.93 7.10 -10.12
C VAL A 237 -14.90 6.87 -9.04
N TRP A 238 -15.13 5.84 -8.23
CA TRP A 238 -14.20 5.40 -7.19
C TRP A 238 -13.52 4.11 -7.63
N LEU A 239 -12.20 4.10 -7.63
CA LEU A 239 -11.38 2.92 -7.88
C LEU A 239 -10.96 2.29 -6.55
N SER A 240 -11.09 0.97 -6.46
CA SER A 240 -10.51 0.15 -5.39
C SER A 240 -9.59 -0.91 -5.99
N ALA A 241 -8.38 -1.02 -5.47
CA ALA A 241 -7.45 -2.11 -5.74
C ALA A 241 -7.24 -2.91 -4.44
N VAL A 242 -7.43 -4.23 -4.51
CA VAL A 242 -7.34 -5.12 -3.34
C VAL A 242 -6.55 -6.36 -3.72
N GLN A 243 -5.54 -6.73 -2.93
CA GLN A 243 -4.92 -8.05 -2.93
C GLN A 243 -5.55 -8.87 -1.79
N PRO A 244 -6.47 -9.80 -2.07
CA PRO A 244 -7.25 -10.45 -1.02
C PRO A 244 -6.41 -11.26 -0.02
N SER A 245 -5.33 -11.88 -0.50
CA SER A 245 -4.45 -12.75 0.28
C SER A 245 -3.76 -12.07 1.47
N THR A 246 -3.52 -10.75 1.36
CA THR A 246 -2.79 -9.96 2.35
C THR A 246 -3.61 -8.78 2.89
N MET A 247 -4.86 -8.65 2.43
CA MET A 247 -5.71 -7.48 2.64
C MET A 247 -5.03 -6.16 2.25
N ASN A 248 -4.10 -6.21 1.30
CA ASN A 248 -3.42 -5.02 0.81
C ASN A 248 -4.38 -4.22 -0.08
N THR A 249 -4.57 -2.94 0.22
CA THR A 249 -5.58 -2.11 -0.45
C THR A 249 -4.98 -0.81 -0.98
N GLY A 250 -5.59 -0.25 -2.02
CA GLY A 250 -5.33 1.08 -2.55
C GLY A 250 -6.58 1.63 -3.24
N GLY A 251 -6.65 2.94 -3.47
CA GLY A 251 -7.80 3.54 -4.13
C GLY A 251 -7.50 4.92 -4.69
N GLY A 252 -8.43 5.42 -5.49
CA GLY A 252 -8.40 6.76 -6.10
C GLY A 252 -9.78 7.09 -6.65
N ASN A 253 -10.02 8.34 -7.05
CA ASN A 253 -11.31 8.75 -7.60
C ASN A 253 -11.18 9.78 -8.73
N VAL A 254 -12.19 9.80 -9.60
CA VAL A 254 -12.41 10.83 -10.63
C VAL A 254 -13.83 11.33 -10.47
N SER A 255 -14.01 12.65 -10.40
CA SER A 255 -15.33 13.26 -10.29
C SER A 255 -15.80 13.85 -11.60
N ASN A 256 -17.12 14.06 -11.71
CA ASN A 256 -17.76 14.73 -12.85
C ASN A 256 -17.58 14.04 -14.20
N VAL A 257 -17.62 12.71 -14.24
CA VAL A 257 -17.62 11.95 -15.50
C VAL A 257 -18.99 12.05 -16.14
N VAL A 258 -19.08 12.67 -17.32
CA VAL A 258 -20.35 12.93 -18.02
C VAL A 258 -20.62 11.87 -19.08
N VAL A 259 -21.82 11.31 -19.03
CA VAL A 259 -22.39 10.43 -20.06
C VAL A 259 -23.50 11.21 -20.77
N PRO A 260 -23.33 11.56 -22.06
CA PRO A 260 -24.20 12.49 -22.78
C PRO A 260 -25.57 11.92 -23.20
#